data_AF-A0A4C2A1D4-F1
#
_entry.id   AF-A0A4C2A1D4-F1
#
_cell.length_a   1.000
_cell.length_b   1.000
_cell.length_c   1.000
_cell.angle_alpha   90.00
_cell.angle_beta   90.00
_cell.angle_gamma   90.00
#
_symmetry.space_group_name_H-M   'P 1'
#
loop_
_entity.id
_entity.type
_entity.pdbx_description
1 polymer ?
#
loop_
_entity_poly.entity_id
_entity_poly.type
_entity_poly.pdbx_seq_one_letter_code
_entity_poly.pdbx_strand_id
1 'polypeptide(L)' 'MAPVWHERTHSTRRLIRAGVPQGSALSPLLYSAYTNDIPRPSSGVQLALFADDTALFYKCRNRSTYPPSSASRGPLMS' A
#
# COMPACT_ATOMS: atom_id res chain seq x y z
N MET A 1 17.06 0.38 -46.21
CA MET A 1 16.88 -0.18 -44.84
C MET A 1 17.04 -1.68 -44.96
N ALA A 2 18.10 -2.25 -44.40
CA ALA A 2 18.39 -3.69 -44.49
C ALA A 2 17.80 -4.42 -43.27
N PRO A 3 17.27 -5.65 -43.42
CA PRO A 3 16.77 -6.43 -42.30
C PRO A 3 17.94 -6.89 -41.42
N VAL A 4 17.79 -6.74 -40.10
CA VAL A 4 18.71 -7.30 -39.10
C VAL A 4 18.27 -8.74 -38.84
N TRP A 5 19.12 -9.70 -39.20
CA TRP A 5 18.93 -11.10 -38.83
C TRP A 5 19.54 -11.35 -37.46
N HIS A 6 18.74 -11.75 -36.48
CA HIS A 6 19.27 -12.34 -35.26
C HIS A 6 19.62 -13.80 -35.57
N GLU A 7 20.91 -14.12 -35.52
CA GLU A 7 21.41 -15.48 -35.58
C GLU A 7 20.80 -16.30 -34.43
N ARG A 8 20.45 -17.57 -34.68
CA ARG A 8 19.66 -18.43 -33.76
C ARG A 8 20.47 -18.87 -32.54
N THR A 9 20.81 -17.93 -31.66
CA THR A 9 21.47 -18.20 -30.39
C THR A 9 20.42 -18.32 -29.29
N HIS A 10 20.31 -19.49 -28.67
CA HIS A 10 19.50 -19.69 -27.48
C HIS A 10 20.29 -19.29 -26.23
N SER A 11 19.62 -18.65 -25.26
CA SER A 11 20.20 -18.38 -23.95
C SER A 11 20.39 -19.67 -23.14
N THR A 12 21.36 -19.66 -22.22
CA THR A 12 21.55 -20.78 -21.29
C THR A 12 20.49 -20.78 -20.20
N ARG A 13 20.03 -21.97 -19.78
CA ARG A 13 19.07 -22.10 -18.67
C ARG A 13 19.72 -21.69 -17.34
N ARG A 14 18.99 -20.97 -16.51
CA ARG A 14 19.39 -20.54 -15.17
C ARG A 14 18.28 -20.89 -14.18
N LEU A 15 18.64 -21.26 -12.95
CA LEU A 15 17.68 -21.48 -11.87
C LEU A 15 17.16 -20.14 -11.35
N ILE A 16 15.84 -20.05 -11.16
CA ILE A 16 15.20 -18.90 -10.51
C ILE A 16 15.29 -19.12 -9.00
N ARG A 17 15.97 -18.20 -8.30
CA ARG A 17 16.18 -18.29 -6.84
C ARG A 17 15.10 -17.61 -6.01
N ALA A 18 14.38 -16.66 -6.60
CA ALA A 18 13.34 -15.89 -5.94
C ALA A 18 12.34 -15.37 -6.98
N GLY A 19 11.12 -15.09 -6.51
CA GLY A 19 10.02 -14.66 -7.36
C GLY A 19 9.46 -15.79 -8.24
N VAL A 20 8.69 -15.39 -9.24
CA VAL A 20 7.99 -16.30 -10.15
C VAL A 20 8.31 -15.89 -11.60
N PRO A 21 8.30 -16.84 -12.56
CA PRO A 21 8.48 -16.50 -13.97
C PRO A 21 7.43 -15.48 -14.43
N GLN A 22 7.88 -14.42 -15.12
CA GLN A 22 6.98 -13.44 -15.74
C GLN A 22 6.10 -14.14 -16.79
N GLY A 23 4.81 -13.82 -16.79
CA GLY A 23 3.84 -14.47 -17.67
C GLY A 23 3.39 -15.86 -17.22
N SER A 24 3.83 -16.36 -16.06
CA SER A 24 3.26 -17.58 -15.49
C SER A 24 1.80 -17.34 -15.05
N ALA A 25 0.92 -18.27 -15.41
CA ALA A 25 -0.49 -18.25 -15.03
C ALA A 25 -0.71 -18.31 -13.50
N LEU A 26 0.26 -18.84 -12.76
CA LEU A 26 0.20 -18.96 -11.29
C LEU A 26 0.71 -17.70 -10.57
N SER A 27 1.38 -16.78 -11.27
CA SER A 27 1.98 -15.60 -10.64
C SER A 27 1.00 -14.77 -9.82
N PRO A 28 -0.25 -14.49 -10.27
CA PRO A 28 -1.21 -13.71 -9.47
C PRO A 28 -1.62 -14.39 -8.16
N LEU A 29 -1.79 -15.71 -8.19
CA LEU A 29 -2.17 -16.48 -7.00
C LEU A 29 -1.03 -16.53 -5.98
N LEU A 30 0.19 -16.81 -6.45
CA LEU A 30 1.38 -16.86 -5.59
C LEU A 30 1.70 -15.49 -5.00
N TYR A 31 1.50 -14.42 -5.76
CA TYR A 31 1.62 -13.05 -5.26
C TYR A 31 0.63 -12.78 -4.12
N SER A 32 -0.64 -13.16 -4.32
CA SER A 32 -1.69 -12.96 -3.31
C SER A 32 -1.40 -13.72 -2.01
N ALA A 33 -0.90 -14.96 -2.11
CA ALA A 33 -0.50 -15.77 -0.97
C ALA A 33 0.71 -15.16 -0.24
N TYR A 34 1.68 -14.64 -0.99
CA TYR A 34 2.88 -13.99 -0.45
C TYR A 34 2.55 -12.74 0.37
N THR A 35 1.59 -11.92 -0.07
CA THR A 35 1.21 -10.68 0.62
C THR A 35 0.13 -10.84 1.69
N ASN A 36 -0.40 -12.05 1.90
CA ASN A 36 -1.56 -12.25 2.76
C ASN A 36 -1.26 -12.11 4.26
N ASP A 37 0.00 -12.19 4.66
CA ASP A 37 0.47 -12.01 6.03
C ASP A 37 0.73 -10.53 6.40
N ILE A 38 0.57 -9.60 5.44
CA ILE A 38 0.72 -8.16 5.69
C ILE A 38 -0.25 -7.76 6.83
N PRO A 39 0.27 -7.19 7.94
CA PRO A 39 -0.55 -6.82 9.07
C PRO A 39 -1.65 -5.84 8.69
N ARG A 40 -2.90 -6.17 9.06
CA ARG A 40 -4.03 -5.27 8.89
C ARG A 40 -4.05 -4.25 10.03
N PRO A 41 -4.14 -2.95 9.75
CA PRO A 41 -4.19 -1.94 10.79
C PRO A 41 -5.43 -2.12 11.68
N SER A 42 -5.25 -1.87 12.98
CA SER A 42 -6.24 -2.21 14.02
C SER A 42 -7.37 -1.19 14.18
N SER A 43 -7.16 0.09 13.89
CA SER A 43 -8.22 1.11 13.91
C SER A 43 -7.86 2.39 13.16
N GLY A 44 -8.86 3.07 12.60
CA GLY A 44 -8.73 4.39 12.00
C GLY A 44 -8.03 4.45 10.64
N VAL A 45 -7.31 3.41 10.25
CA VAL A 45 -6.60 3.28 8.97
C VAL A 45 -7.25 2.19 8.11
N GLN A 46 -7.50 2.47 6.84
CA GLN A 46 -7.88 1.46 5.83
C GLN A 46 -6.65 1.13 4.98
N LEU A 47 -6.40 -0.17 4.80
CA LEU A 47 -5.34 -0.69 3.94
C LEU A 47 -5.95 -1.22 2.64
N ALA A 48 -5.43 -0.79 1.50
CA ALA A 48 -5.73 -1.34 0.18
C ALA A 48 -4.44 -1.82 -0.50
N LEU A 49 -4.46 -3.03 -1.03
CA LEU A 49 -3.34 -3.68 -1.71
C LEU A 49 -3.79 -4.05 -3.12
N PHE A 50 -2.97 -3.74 -4.13
CA PHE A 50 -3.21 -4.15 -5.51
C PHE A 50 -1.88 -4.35 -6.23
N ALA A 51 -1.57 -5.59 -6.62
CA ALA A 51 -0.23 -5.91 -7.14
C ALA A 51 0.84 -5.26 -6.24
N ASP A 52 1.86 -4.60 -6.80
CA ASP A 52 2.92 -3.87 -6.08
C ASP A 52 2.47 -2.56 -5.41
N ASP A 53 1.23 -2.09 -5.66
CA ASP A 53 0.69 -0.88 -5.04
C ASP A 53 0.14 -1.15 -3.63
N THR A 54 0.49 -0.26 -2.70
CA THR A 54 -0.03 -0.24 -1.33
C THR A 54 -0.55 1.15 -0.99
N ALA A 55 -1.81 1.25 -0.57
CA ALA A 55 -2.43 2.50 -0.13
C ALA A 55 -2.95 2.41 1.31
N LEU A 56 -2.67 3.45 2.09
CA LEU A 56 -3.16 3.62 3.45
C LEU A 56 -4.04 4.88 3.54
N PHE A 57 -5.29 4.73 3.98
CA PHE A 57 -6.21 5.84 4.18
C PHE A 57 -6.46 6.05 5.66
N TYR A 58 -6.24 7.26 6.17
CA TYR A 58 -6.51 7.60 7.57
C TYR A 58 -7.32 8.90 7.65
N LYS A 59 -8.24 8.97 8.62
CA LYS A 59 -9.04 10.18 8.89
C LYS A 59 -8.58 10.85 10.19
N CYS A 60 -7.83 11.95 10.08
CA CYS A 60 -7.55 12.83 11.22
C CYS A 60 -8.79 13.65 11.59
N ARG A 61 -9.13 13.75 12.88
CA ARG A 61 -10.08 14.75 13.38
C ARG A 61 -9.30 15.80 14.18
N ASN A 62 -9.10 16.98 13.60
CA ASN A 62 -8.47 18.09 14.31
C ASN A 62 -9.41 18.58 15.42
N ARG A 63 -9.11 18.26 16.68
CA ARG A 63 -9.90 18.67 17.86
C ARG A 63 -9.48 20.03 18.42
N SER A 64 -8.63 20.80 17.73
CA SER A 64 -8.32 22.17 18.16
C SER A 64 -9.44 23.13 17.77
N THR A 65 -10.61 22.94 18.38
CA THR A 65 -11.52 24.04 18.64
C THR A 65 -11.06 24.65 19.96
N TYR A 66 -10.50 25.85 19.89
CA TYR A 66 -10.26 26.71 21.03
C TYR A 66 -11.41 26.58 22.05
N PRO A 67 -11.13 26.44 23.36
CA PRO A 67 -12.21 26.45 24.34
C PRO A 67 -12.98 27.77 24.21
N PRO A 68 -14.33 27.77 24.29
CA PRO A 68 -15.07 29.02 24.38
C PRO A 68 -14.58 29.77 25.62
N SER A 69 -13.89 30.88 25.40
CA SER A 69 -13.47 31.80 26.45
C SER A 69 -14.71 32.50 27.00
N SER A 70 -15.37 31.89 27.97
CA SER A 70 -16.27 32.59 28.86
C SER A 70 -16.27 31.89 30.21
N ALA A 71 -15.15 32.04 30.90
CA ALA A 71 -15.07 31.88 32.33
C ALA A 71 -16.07 32.81 33.03
N SER A 72 -16.85 32.24 33.95
CA SER A 72 -17.31 32.82 35.21
C SER A 72 -17.41 34.36 35.27
N ARG A 73 -18.62 34.89 35.12
CA ARG A 73 -19.04 36.12 35.80
C ARG A 73 -20.07 35.73 36.85
N GLY A 74 -19.61 35.54 38.09
CA GLY A 74 -20.49 35.37 39.25
C GLY A 74 -21.34 36.63 39.49
N PRO A 75 -22.47 36.53 40.22
CA PRO A 75 -23.31 37.69 40.50
C PRO A 75 -22.58 38.65 41.45
N LEU A 76 -22.55 39.93 41.09
CA LEU A 76 -22.04 40.99 41.95
C LEU A 76 -23.01 41.15 43.14
N MET A 77 -22.49 41.04 44.37
CA MET A 77 -23.24 41.41 45.58
C MET A 77 -23.60 42.90 45.54
N SER A 78 -24.85 43.23 45.84
CA SER A 78 -25.27 44.45 46.53
C SER A 78 -26.50 44.16 47.38
#